data_AF-A0A957GU48-F1
#
_entry.id   AF-A0A957GU48-F1
#
_cell.length_a   1.000
_cell.length_b   1.000
_cell.length_c   1.000
_cell.angle_alpha   90.00
_cell.angle_beta   90.00
_cell.angle_gamma   90.00
#
_symmetry.space_group_name_H-M   'P 1'
#
loop_
_entity.id
_entity.type
_entity.pdbx_description
1 polymer ?
#
loop_
_entity_poly.entity_id
_entity_poly.type
_entity_poly.pdbx_seq_one_letter_code
_entity_poly.pdbx_strand_id
1 'polypeptide(L)' 'MPEVSRFYGIIVRIFTETQGRHHLPHVHVYYQADRAIYSLDPIELLTGSLPKR' A
#
# COMPACT_ATOMS: atom_id res chain seq x y z
N MET A 1 13.57 1.49 0.99
CA MET A 1 12.56 0.55 1.53
C MET A 1 12.25 -0.48 0.46
N PRO A 2 12.30 -1.78 0.78
CA PRO A 2 12.25 -2.81 -0.24
C PRO A 2 10.90 -2.76 -0.96
N GLU A 3 10.99 -2.61 -2.28
CA GLU A 3 9.92 -2.99 -3.17
C GLU A 3 9.80 -4.51 -3.15
N VAL A 4 8.60 -5.00 -2.90
CA VAL A 4 8.33 -6.45 -2.79
C VAL A 4 7.85 -7.00 -4.13
N SER A 5 7.15 -6.19 -4.92
CA SER A 5 6.62 -6.60 -6.21
C SER A 5 6.32 -5.40 -7.10
N ARG A 6 6.36 -5.63 -8.42
CA ARG A 6 5.96 -4.67 -9.45
C ARG A 6 5.31 -5.39 -10.63
N PHE A 7 4.15 -4.91 -11.05
CA PHE A 7 3.41 -5.46 -12.19
C PHE A 7 2.44 -4.41 -12.75
N TYR A 8 2.23 -4.36 -14.07
CA TYR A 8 1.30 -3.43 -14.72
C TYR A 8 1.43 -1.95 -14.28
N GLY A 9 2.64 -1.48 -13.93
CA GLY A 9 2.87 -0.13 -13.40
C GLY A 9 2.48 0.07 -11.93
N ILE A 10 1.99 -0.97 -11.26
CA ILE A 10 1.71 -1.02 -9.83
C ILE A 10 3.02 -1.38 -9.09
N ILE A 11 3.31 -0.64 -8.02
CA ILE A 11 4.47 -0.85 -7.16
C ILE A 11 3.98 -1.18 -5.75
N VAL A 12 4.40 -2.32 -5.20
CA VAL A 12 4.05 -2.76 -3.85
C VAL A 12 5.28 -2.68 -2.94
N ARG A 13 5.15 -1.99 -1.83
CA ARG A 13 6.22 -1.78 -0.84
C ARG A 13 5.71 -2.12 0.56
N ILE A 14 6.58 -2.62 1.43
CA ILE A 14 6.32 -2.69 2.86
C ILE A 14 7.47 -2.04 3.60
N PHE A 15 7.10 -1.20 4.56
CA PHE A 15 8.02 -0.50 5.41
C PHE A 15 7.34 0.04 6.66
N THR A 16 8.14 0.29 7.69
CA THR A 16 7.64 0.87 8.94
C THR A 16 7.41 2.36 8.76
N GLU A 17 6.17 2.83 8.93
CA GLU A 17 5.87 4.25 9.10
C GLU A 17 6.07 4.63 10.57
N THR A 18 7.03 5.51 10.86
CA THR A 18 7.32 5.97 12.24
C THR A 18 6.23 6.88 12.82
N GLN A 19 5.28 7.33 12.00
CA GLN A 19 4.17 8.21 12.39
C GLN A 19 2.80 7.68 11.93
N GLY A 20 2.70 6.41 11.54
CA GLY A 20 1.49 5.83 10.96
C GLY A 20 0.40 5.59 12.01
N ARG A 21 -0.84 6.00 11.71
CA ARG A 21 -2.04 5.79 12.55
C ARG A 21 -2.43 4.32 12.75
N HIS A 22 -1.89 3.41 11.95
CA HIS A 22 -2.30 2.01 11.91
C HIS A 22 -1.12 1.12 12.29
N HIS A 23 -1.04 0.70 13.56
CA HIS A 23 -0.06 -0.29 14.05
C HIS A 23 -0.44 -1.73 13.63
N LEU A 24 -0.78 -1.90 12.35
CA LEU A 24 -1.20 -3.16 11.76
C LEU A 24 -0.27 -3.53 10.60
N PRO A 25 -0.03 -4.81 10.31
CA PRO A 25 0.70 -5.23 9.11
C PRO A 25 -0.01 -4.71 7.85
N HIS A 26 0.70 -3.92 7.03
CA HIS A 26 0.13 -3.30 5.83
C HIS A 26 1.15 -3.17 4.70
N VAL A 27 0.63 -2.94 3.49
CA VAL A 27 1.41 -2.66 2.28
C VAL A 27 1.02 -1.32 1.67
N HIS A 28 2.00 -0.66 1.07
CA HIS A 28 1.81 0.56 0.30
C HIS A 28 1.78 0.20 -1.17
N VAL A 29 0.69 0.55 -1.83
CA VAL A 29 0.45 0.29 -3.25
C VAL A 29 0.42 1.62 -3.98
N TYR A 30 1.24 1.74 -5.01
CA TYR A 30 1.34 2.94 -5.86
C TYR A 30 0.99 2.59 -7.29
N TYR A 31 0.21 3.44 -7.94
CA TYR A 31 -0.08 3.37 -9.37
C TYR A 31 -0.13 4.78 -9.94
N GLN A 32 0.83 5.12 -10.81
CA GLN A 32 0.99 6.49 -11.32
C GLN A 32 1.04 7.53 -10.17
N ALA A 33 0.08 8.46 -10.13
CA ALA A 33 -0.04 9.49 -9.09
C ALA A 33 -0.87 9.01 -7.87
N ASP A 34 -1.51 7.85 -7.97
CA ASP A 34 -2.40 7.32 -6.95
C ASP A 34 -1.69 6.40 -5.96
N ARG A 35 -2.19 6.39 -4.72
CA ARG A 35 -1.68 5.58 -3.61
C ARG A 35 -2.82 5.00 -2.81
N ALA A 36 -2.68 3.74 -2.42
CA ALA A 36 -3.52 3.08 -1.44
C ALA A 36 -2.68 2.29 -0.42
N ILE A 37 -3.20 2.13 0.79
CA ILE A 37 -2.60 1.33 1.85
C ILE A 37 -3.60 0.24 2.23
N TYR A 38 -3.15 -1.02 2.22
CA TYR A 38 -3.99 -2.16 2.57
C TYR A 38 -3.42 -2.92 3.76
N SER A 39 -4.26 -3.32 4.71
CA SER A 39 -3.87 -4.28 5.75
C SER A 39 -3.69 -5.68 5.15
N LEU A 40 -2.89 -6.51 5.82
CA LEU A 40 -2.63 -7.88 5.40
C LEU A 40 -3.56 -8.91 6.06
N ASP A 41 -4.11 -8.60 7.23
CA ASP A 41 -5.01 -9.48 7.97
C ASP A 41 -6.00 -8.67 8.84
N PRO A 42 -7.28 -8.57 8.45
CA PRO A 42 -7.84 -8.94 7.14
C PRO A 42 -7.33 -8.02 6.01
N ILE A 43 -7.58 -8.39 4.74
CA ILE A 43 -7.29 -7.53 3.58
C ILE A 43 -8.34 -6.42 3.50
N GLU A 44 -8.00 -5.23 3.98
CA GLU A 44 -8.88 -4.06 3.99
C GLU A 44 -8.13 -2.80 3.52
N LEU A 45 -8.87 -1.86 2.92
CA LEU A 45 -8.33 -0.56 2.56
C LEU A 45 -8.26 0.32 3.80
N LEU A 46 -7.05 0.71 4.20
CA LEU A 46 -6.83 1.61 5.33
C LEU A 46 -6.90 3.07 4.91
N THR A 47 -6.31 3.44 3.76
CA THR A 47 -6.23 4.83 3.30
C THR A 47 -5.99 4.91 1.81
N GLY A 48 -6.48 5.98 1.18
CA GLY A 48 -6.23 6.30 -0.22
C GLY A 48 -7.16 5.55 -1.15
N SER A 49 -6.78 5.50 -2.42
CA SER A 49 -7.55 4.83 -3.47
C SER A 49 -6.65 4.58 -4.67
N LEU A 50 -7.03 3.59 -5.47
CA LEU A 50 -6.50 3.40 -6.82
C LEU A 50 -7.62 3.66 -7.82
N PRO A 51 -7.31 4.13 -9.04
CA PRO A 51 -8.31 4.32 -10.07
C PRO A 51 -9.00 2.98 -10.34
N LYS A 52 -10.33 3.03 -10.36
CA LYS A 52 -11.12 1.92 -10.89
C LYS A 52 -10.93 1.93 -12.41
N ARG A 53 -10.89 0.73 -13.00
CA ARG A 53 -10.78 0.54 -14.45
C ARG A 53 -11.60 1.56 -15.25
#